data_AF-A0A1H8J885-F1
#
_entry.id   AF-A0A1H8J885-F1
#
_cell.length_a   1.000
_cell.length_b   1.000
_cell.length_c   1.000
_cell.angle_alpha   90.00
_cell.angle_beta   90.00
_cell.angle_gamma   90.00
#
_symmetry.space_group_name_H-M   'P 1'
#
loop_
_entity.id
_entity.type
_entity.pdbx_description
1 polymer ?
#
loop_
_entity_poly.entity_id
_entity_poly.type
_entity_poly.pdbx_seq_one_letter_code
_entity_poly.pdbx_strand_id
1 'polypeptide(L)'
;MVKPEAPARLPRLLQGIAGLALALMLAACQPADNGDARMPPNKGVASSLHLNALMDAAFGSRQQVVDTQQVRWRANLMLPPQQAARLPSSMLPASEPLAPLASMPEAGGAAPALLQRTAVVALPREVVRLNETQAVLVFESVPADQEGRPQREPTSKAALGTVFYTRVAESAGNSKPRTPGEEQWQVTSFQPYVDAIGYDGSAGDSQVYKLAPERYLLTFESESCWKGTCGSWLNGYLLQPDGLALALQSRLAGNNRTAYPDCDARLAPQRSGPRQPRRRVVIPAQAGVASAAASAAVQGHSCFDVRGEVHPISREAASADVSIRFKGLVSNARGDRQPVQETQLFRLNDGLYEQVDGGPNPVPEF
;
A
#
# COMPACT_ATOMS: atom_id res chain seq x y z
N MET A 1 33.02 -85.84 -21.15
CA MET A 1 32.94 -86.33 -22.54
C MET A 1 31.48 -86.63 -22.84
N VAL A 2 30.99 -86.03 -23.94
CA VAL A 2 29.75 -86.33 -24.69
C VAL A 2 28.40 -85.99 -24.04
N LYS A 3 27.88 -84.83 -24.46
CA LYS A 3 26.47 -84.46 -24.63
C LYS A 3 25.87 -85.26 -25.80
N PRO A 4 24.56 -85.54 -25.83
CA PRO A 4 23.77 -85.04 -26.97
C PRO A 4 22.36 -84.57 -26.52
N GLU A 5 21.94 -83.36 -26.88
CA GLU A 5 21.14 -82.98 -28.06
C GLU A 5 19.64 -82.97 -27.76
N ALA A 6 19.05 -81.79 -27.98
CA ALA A 6 17.62 -81.56 -28.03
C ALA A 6 17.08 -81.95 -29.43
N PRO A 7 15.74 -82.04 -29.56
CA PRO A 7 15.15 -81.31 -30.68
C PRO A 7 13.88 -80.55 -30.31
N ALA A 8 13.73 -79.43 -31.01
CA ALA A 8 12.59 -78.52 -31.03
C ALA A 8 11.31 -79.16 -31.59
N ARG A 9 10.15 -78.55 -31.28
CA ARG A 9 9.06 -78.28 -32.24
C ARG A 9 7.97 -77.39 -31.61
N LEU A 10 7.66 -76.33 -32.34
CA LEU A 10 6.50 -75.43 -32.20
C LEU A 10 5.55 -75.71 -33.38
N PRO A 11 4.23 -75.57 -33.19
CA PRO A 11 3.43 -74.67 -34.04
C PRO A 11 2.47 -73.80 -33.18
N ARG A 12 2.31 -72.48 -33.42
CA ARG A 12 1.38 -71.81 -34.38
C ARG A 12 -0.09 -72.23 -34.14
N LEU A 13 -1.12 -71.38 -33.97
CA LEU A 13 -1.41 -69.98 -34.33
C LEU A 13 -2.71 -69.54 -33.58
N LEU A 14 -2.91 -68.21 -33.50
CA LEU A 14 -4.19 -67.47 -33.62
C LEU A 14 -5.21 -67.40 -32.46
N GLN A 15 -5.35 -66.17 -31.94
CA GLN A 15 -6.57 -65.32 -31.87
C GLN A 15 -6.90 -64.77 -30.48
N GLY A 16 -7.10 -63.45 -30.42
CA GLY A 16 -7.82 -62.77 -29.33
C GLY A 16 -7.17 -61.47 -28.88
N ILE A 17 -7.54 -60.37 -29.53
CA ILE A 17 -7.15 -58.99 -29.25
C ILE A 17 -7.89 -58.46 -28.00
N ALA A 18 -7.26 -57.47 -27.34
CA ALA A 18 -7.83 -56.41 -26.48
C ALA A 18 -7.57 -56.54 -24.98
N GLY A 19 -6.52 -55.84 -24.54
CA GLY A 19 -6.24 -55.55 -23.14
C GLY A 19 -5.14 -54.49 -23.05
N LEU A 20 -5.47 -53.25 -23.42
CA LEU A 20 -4.60 -52.08 -23.30
C LEU A 20 -4.41 -51.80 -21.81
N ALA A 21 -3.31 -52.27 -21.23
CA ALA A 21 -2.97 -52.03 -19.83
C ALA A 21 -1.70 -51.17 -19.74
N LEU A 22 -1.91 -49.97 -19.19
CA LEU A 22 -0.99 -49.20 -18.35
C LEU A 22 0.45 -49.01 -18.86
N ALA A 23 0.66 -47.88 -19.52
CA ALA A 23 1.93 -47.17 -19.49
C ALA A 23 1.67 -45.66 -19.44
N LEU A 24 1.78 -45.07 -18.25
CA LEU A 24 2.57 -43.86 -17.98
C LEU A 24 2.38 -43.42 -16.52
N MET A 25 3.35 -43.86 -15.73
CA MET A 25 3.81 -43.25 -14.49
C MET A 25 4.23 -41.79 -14.72
N LEU A 26 4.21 -41.02 -13.62
CA LEU A 26 4.75 -39.66 -13.41
C LEU A 26 3.77 -38.50 -13.62
N ALA A 27 2.67 -38.49 -12.86
CA ALA A 27 2.17 -37.24 -12.29
C ALA A 27 2.78 -37.08 -10.89
N ALA A 28 3.46 -35.97 -10.68
CA ALA A 28 4.15 -35.62 -9.45
C ALA A 28 3.23 -35.80 -8.23
N CYS A 29 3.63 -36.68 -7.31
CA CYS A 29 3.23 -36.58 -5.91
C CYS A 29 3.88 -35.30 -5.36
N GLN A 30 3.26 -34.15 -5.58
CA GLN A 30 3.40 -33.07 -4.63
C GLN A 30 2.83 -33.62 -3.31
N PRO A 31 3.59 -33.66 -2.21
CA PRO A 31 2.98 -33.94 -0.93
C PRO A 31 1.93 -32.84 -0.72
N ALA A 32 0.67 -33.26 -0.57
CA ALA A 32 -0.38 -32.41 -0.08
C ALA A 32 0.13 -31.77 1.22
N ASP A 33 0.30 -30.46 1.19
CA ASP A 33 0.69 -29.63 2.32
C ASP A 33 -0.49 -29.60 3.30
N ASN A 34 -0.64 -30.71 4.01
CA ASN A 34 -1.67 -30.91 5.02
C ASN A 34 -1.28 -30.12 6.28
N GLY A 35 -1.90 -28.97 6.46
CA GLY A 35 -2.55 -28.68 7.74
C GLY A 35 -1.73 -28.11 8.89
N ASP A 36 -0.45 -27.78 8.74
CA ASP A 36 0.29 -27.03 9.76
C ASP A 36 0.34 -25.52 9.46
N ALA A 37 -0.85 -24.94 9.24
CA ALA A 37 -1.02 -23.49 9.23
C ALA A 37 -0.96 -22.95 10.66
N ARG A 38 0.20 -23.05 11.32
CA ARG A 38 0.46 -22.26 12.54
C ARG A 38 0.33 -20.78 12.16
N MET A 39 -0.50 -20.06 12.93
CA MET A 39 -0.58 -18.62 12.83
C MET A 39 0.83 -18.07 13.11
N PRO A 40 1.43 -17.25 12.23
CA PRO A 40 2.61 -16.51 12.62
C PRO A 40 2.29 -15.69 13.89
N PRO A 41 3.28 -15.52 14.77
CA PRO A 41 4.69 -15.62 14.43
C PRO A 41 5.25 -17.03 14.67
N ASN A 42 6.12 -17.46 13.75
CA ASN A 42 7.20 -18.35 14.17
C ASN A 42 7.96 -17.59 15.27
N LYS A 43 8.16 -18.20 16.44
CA LYS A 43 9.04 -17.65 17.48
C LYS A 43 10.52 -17.82 17.09
N GLY A 44 10.84 -17.46 15.85
CA GLY A 44 12.16 -17.61 15.26
C GLY A 44 13.14 -16.58 15.80
N VAL A 45 14.42 -16.81 15.47
CA VAL A 45 15.53 -15.93 15.81
C VAL A 45 16.19 -15.49 14.51
N ALA A 46 16.19 -14.19 14.24
CA ALA A 46 16.92 -13.61 13.12
C ALA A 46 18.39 -13.40 13.51
N SER A 47 19.29 -13.54 12.54
CA SER A 47 20.75 -13.34 12.70
C SER A 47 21.20 -11.88 12.53
N SER A 48 20.28 -10.95 12.22
CA SER A 48 20.56 -9.53 12.06
C SER A 48 19.24 -8.72 12.00
N LEU A 49 19.34 -7.39 11.97
CA LEU A 49 18.21 -6.49 11.69
C LEU A 49 17.89 -6.33 10.19
N HIS A 50 18.47 -7.15 9.30
CA HIS A 50 18.13 -7.10 7.88
C HIS A 50 16.68 -7.59 7.67
N LEU A 51 15.91 -6.88 6.83
CA LEU A 51 14.48 -7.16 6.58
C LEU A 51 14.20 -8.64 6.31
N ASN A 52 14.93 -9.24 5.36
CA ASN A 52 14.74 -10.64 5.00
C ASN A 52 15.00 -11.60 6.17
N ALA A 53 16.02 -11.34 7.00
CA ALA A 53 16.33 -12.19 8.16
C ALA A 53 15.22 -12.11 9.22
N LEU A 54 14.66 -10.91 9.43
CA LEU A 54 13.53 -10.71 10.34
C LEU A 54 12.25 -11.36 9.80
N MET A 55 11.96 -11.20 8.49
CA MET A 55 10.85 -11.88 7.83
C MET A 55 10.98 -13.40 7.92
N ASP A 56 12.17 -13.97 7.69
CA ASP A 56 12.42 -15.41 7.84
C ASP A 56 12.20 -15.89 9.27
N ALA A 57 12.59 -15.09 10.27
CA ALA A 57 12.32 -15.41 11.66
C ALA A 57 10.82 -15.38 12.00
N ALA A 58 10.05 -14.45 11.43
CA ALA A 58 8.63 -14.29 11.70
C ALA A 58 7.72 -15.25 10.91
N PHE A 59 7.99 -15.43 9.62
CA PHE A 59 7.16 -16.19 8.68
C PHE A 59 7.76 -17.55 8.32
N GLY A 60 9.06 -17.75 8.55
CA GLY A 60 9.79 -18.96 8.22
C GLY A 60 10.41 -18.89 6.83
N SER A 61 11.69 -19.26 6.71
CA SER A 61 12.43 -19.23 5.44
C SER A 61 11.85 -20.15 4.35
N ARG A 62 11.10 -21.20 4.72
CA ARG A 62 10.39 -22.05 3.75
C ARG A 62 9.23 -21.35 3.03
N GLN A 63 8.74 -20.25 3.60
CA GLN A 63 7.67 -19.45 3.01
C GLN A 63 8.19 -18.37 2.06
N GLN A 64 9.51 -18.21 1.99
CA GLN A 64 10.16 -17.24 1.13
C GLN A 64 9.98 -17.64 -0.34
N VAL A 65 9.51 -16.68 -1.14
CA VAL A 65 9.42 -16.77 -2.59
C VAL A 65 10.28 -15.66 -3.15
N VAL A 66 11.31 -16.04 -3.92
CA VAL A 66 12.21 -15.10 -4.57
C VAL A 66 11.75 -14.93 -6.01
N ASP A 67 11.37 -13.71 -6.38
CA ASP A 67 11.10 -13.31 -7.76
C ASP A 67 12.24 -12.37 -8.24
N THR A 68 12.30 -12.16 -9.55
CA THR A 68 13.19 -11.21 -10.23
C THR A 68 13.08 -9.78 -9.71
N GLN A 69 11.93 -9.39 -9.15
CA GLN A 69 11.67 -8.01 -8.70
C GLN A 69 11.74 -7.83 -7.17
N GLN A 70 11.41 -8.87 -6.39
CA GLN A 70 11.31 -8.76 -4.93
C GLN A 70 11.29 -10.12 -4.23
N VAL A 71 11.64 -10.10 -2.95
CA VAL A 71 11.49 -11.24 -2.04
C VAL A 71 10.19 -11.08 -1.26
N ARG A 72 9.36 -12.13 -1.21
CA ARG A 72 8.05 -12.13 -0.54
C ARG A 72 7.85 -13.39 0.30
N TRP A 73 6.92 -13.36 1.24
CA TRP A 73 6.59 -14.51 2.11
C TRP A 73 5.13 -14.90 1.98
N ARG A 74 4.85 -16.19 1.86
CA ARG A 74 3.47 -16.72 1.92
C ARG A 74 3.06 -16.95 3.37
N ALA A 75 1.86 -16.56 3.73
CA ALA A 75 1.37 -16.73 5.10
C ALA A 75 -0.14 -16.91 5.15
N ASN A 76 -0.64 -17.36 6.31
CA ASN A 76 -2.06 -17.33 6.64
C ASN A 76 -2.26 -16.39 7.82
N LEU A 77 -2.88 -15.23 7.59
CA LEU A 77 -3.08 -14.19 8.59
C LEU A 77 -4.55 -14.07 9.00
N MET A 78 -4.78 -13.67 10.24
CA MET A 78 -6.11 -13.28 10.71
C MET A 78 -6.36 -11.83 10.29
N LEU A 79 -7.09 -11.64 9.20
CA LEU A 79 -7.42 -10.34 8.64
C LEU A 79 -8.95 -10.14 8.66
N PRO A 80 -9.44 -8.90 8.76
CA PRO A 80 -10.85 -8.63 8.47
C PRO A 80 -11.21 -9.11 7.05
N PRO A 81 -12.46 -9.53 6.80
CA PRO A 81 -12.92 -9.76 5.44
C PRO A 81 -12.69 -8.49 4.62
N GLN A 82 -11.96 -8.65 3.52
CA GLN A 82 -11.74 -7.59 2.56
C GLN A 82 -13.11 -7.16 2.05
N GLN A 83 -13.58 -6.01 2.49
CA GLN A 83 -14.73 -5.38 1.86
C GLN A 83 -14.26 -4.98 0.48
N ALA A 84 -14.97 -5.40 -0.57
CA ALA A 84 -14.82 -4.79 -1.88
C ALA A 84 -14.94 -3.29 -1.67
N ALA A 85 -13.82 -2.57 -1.78
CA ALA A 85 -13.79 -1.15 -1.51
C ALA A 85 -14.84 -0.53 -2.42
N ARG A 86 -15.90 0.03 -1.81
CA ARG A 86 -16.84 0.84 -2.56
C ARG A 86 -15.99 1.92 -3.22
N LEU A 87 -16.06 1.96 -4.54
CA LEU A 87 -15.55 3.09 -5.31
C LEU A 87 -15.97 4.36 -4.56
N PRO A 88 -15.04 5.25 -4.14
CA PRO A 88 -15.43 6.53 -3.57
C PRO A 88 -16.45 7.20 -4.50
N SER A 89 -17.36 8.03 -3.97
CA SER A 89 -18.53 8.52 -4.73
C SER A 89 -18.18 9.16 -6.07
N SER A 90 -16.96 9.64 -6.19
CA SER A 90 -16.29 10.09 -7.40
C SER A 90 -15.94 9.09 -8.47
N MET A 91 -15.68 7.86 -8.06
CA MET A 91 -15.42 6.73 -8.92
C MET A 91 -16.71 6.09 -9.45
N LEU A 92 -17.89 6.49 -8.93
CA LEU A 92 -19.20 6.10 -9.44
C LEU A 92 -19.63 6.98 -10.63
N PRO A 93 -20.36 6.45 -11.63
CA PRO A 93 -20.93 7.26 -12.70
C PRO A 93 -21.94 8.26 -12.14
N ALA A 94 -21.98 9.48 -12.70
CA ALA A 94 -22.81 10.62 -12.26
C ALA A 94 -24.34 10.44 -12.48
N SER A 95 -24.84 9.21 -12.54
CA SER A 95 -26.19 8.88 -12.99
C SER A 95 -26.90 7.92 -12.04
N GLU A 96 -26.88 8.17 -10.74
CA GLU A 96 -27.89 7.63 -9.83
C GLU A 96 -28.36 8.72 -8.86
N PRO A 97 -29.68 8.85 -8.62
CA PRO A 97 -30.21 9.88 -7.74
C PRO A 97 -29.67 9.67 -6.33
N LEU A 98 -29.08 10.75 -5.79
CA LEU A 98 -28.61 10.87 -4.41
C LEU A 98 -29.73 10.42 -3.45
N ALA A 99 -29.59 9.21 -2.91
CA ALA A 99 -30.18 8.94 -1.61
C ALA A 99 -29.61 9.96 -0.62
N PRO A 100 -30.43 10.51 0.29
CA PRO A 100 -29.97 11.57 1.19
C PRO A 100 -28.71 11.10 1.92
N LEU A 101 -27.69 11.98 1.92
CA LEU A 101 -26.45 11.86 2.69
C LEU A 101 -26.81 11.50 4.14
N ALA A 102 -26.82 10.20 4.44
CA ALA A 102 -26.64 9.74 5.79
C ALA A 102 -25.20 10.13 6.15
N SER A 103 -25.11 10.94 7.19
CA SER A 103 -23.91 11.39 7.87
C SER A 103 -22.80 10.34 7.80
N MET A 104 -21.56 10.81 7.61
CA MET A 104 -20.38 10.04 7.99
C MET A 104 -20.67 9.31 9.31
N PRO A 105 -20.34 8.01 9.45
CA PRO A 105 -20.39 7.42 10.76
C PRO A 105 -19.44 8.23 11.63
N GLU A 106 -20.01 8.96 12.60
CA GLU A 106 -19.31 9.36 13.80
C GLU A 106 -18.48 8.17 14.28
N ALA A 107 -17.30 8.45 14.83
CA ALA A 107 -16.52 7.48 15.57
C ALA A 107 -17.42 6.85 16.64
N GLY A 108 -17.98 5.69 16.32
CA GLY A 108 -19.09 5.09 17.04
C GLY A 108 -19.16 3.61 16.72
N GLY A 109 -18.33 2.83 17.42
CA GLY A 109 -18.47 1.40 17.58
C GLY A 109 -18.61 0.59 16.29
N ALA A 110 -17.51 0.45 15.52
CA ALA A 110 -17.43 -0.68 14.61
C ALA A 110 -17.60 -1.96 15.45
N ALA A 111 -18.65 -2.74 15.17
CA ALA A 111 -18.72 -4.11 15.64
C ALA A 111 -17.39 -4.80 15.28
N PRO A 112 -16.78 -5.58 16.19
CA PRO A 112 -15.47 -6.16 15.92
C PRO A 112 -15.56 -6.94 14.61
N ALA A 113 -14.80 -6.48 13.61
CA ALA A 113 -14.76 -7.16 12.33
C ALA A 113 -14.33 -8.61 12.61
N LEU A 114 -15.16 -9.58 12.21
CA LEU A 114 -14.82 -10.98 12.39
C LEU A 114 -13.54 -11.28 11.61
N LEU A 115 -12.44 -11.51 12.32
CA LEU A 115 -11.18 -11.86 11.68
C LEU A 115 -11.30 -13.23 11.04
N GLN A 116 -10.89 -13.35 9.78
CA GLN A 116 -10.85 -14.59 9.03
C GLN A 116 -9.42 -14.93 8.64
N ARG A 117 -9.14 -16.23 8.60
CA ARG A 117 -7.85 -16.75 8.13
C ARG A 117 -7.78 -16.57 6.62
N THR A 118 -6.88 -15.70 6.19
CA THR A 118 -6.69 -15.32 4.78
C THR A 118 -5.29 -15.73 4.34
N ALA A 119 -5.19 -16.43 3.22
CA ALA A 119 -3.90 -16.68 2.58
C ALA A 119 -3.39 -15.36 1.98
N VAL A 120 -2.16 -14.99 2.30
CA VAL A 120 -1.58 -13.70 1.90
C VAL A 120 -0.17 -13.85 1.36
N VAL A 121 0.23 -12.83 0.61
CA VAL A 121 1.63 -12.52 0.31
C VAL A 121 2.03 -11.33 1.19
N ALA A 122 3.07 -11.50 2.00
CA ALA A 122 3.63 -10.48 2.89
C ALA A 122 4.96 -9.95 2.35
N LEU A 123 5.16 -8.64 2.50
CA LEU A 123 6.32 -7.89 2.03
C LEU A 123 6.85 -7.02 3.18
N PRO A 124 8.17 -7.04 3.45
CA PRO A 124 8.76 -6.16 4.45
C PRO A 124 8.69 -4.70 3.98
N ARG A 125 8.34 -3.79 4.89
CA ARG A 125 8.30 -2.35 4.60
C ARG A 125 9.43 -1.62 5.30
N GLU A 126 9.47 -1.71 6.62
CA GLU A 126 10.41 -0.94 7.43
C GLU A 126 10.90 -1.77 8.61
N VAL A 127 12.13 -1.53 9.04
CA VAL A 127 12.64 -2.02 10.31
C VAL A 127 13.07 -0.84 11.17
N VAL A 128 12.54 -0.77 12.39
CA VAL A 128 12.84 0.31 13.33
C VAL A 128 13.45 -0.29 14.59
N ARG A 129 14.70 0.06 14.88
CA ARG A 129 15.31 -0.21 16.19
C ARG A 129 14.74 0.79 17.19
N LEU A 130 13.89 0.32 18.12
CA LEU A 130 13.29 1.18 19.14
C LEU A 130 14.34 1.61 20.16
N ASN A 131 15.14 0.66 20.64
CA ASN A 131 16.25 0.86 21.57
C ASN A 131 17.31 -0.25 21.38
N GLU A 132 18.28 -0.38 22.29
CA GLU A 132 19.37 -1.36 22.17
C GLU A 132 18.92 -2.83 22.23
N THR A 133 17.73 -3.10 22.77
CA THR A 133 17.21 -4.44 22.99
C THR A 133 15.94 -4.74 22.22
N GLN A 134 15.29 -3.76 21.59
CA GLN A 134 14.00 -3.92 20.92
C GLN A 134 14.01 -3.37 19.50
N ALA A 135 13.38 -4.11 18.59
CA ALA A 135 13.18 -3.70 17.20
C ALA A 135 11.80 -4.13 16.71
N VAL A 136 11.28 -3.42 15.70
CA VAL A 136 10.00 -3.70 15.07
C VAL A 136 10.17 -3.80 13.57
N LEU A 137 9.60 -4.84 12.99
CA LEU A 137 9.40 -4.98 11.55
C LEU A 137 7.96 -4.58 11.23
N VAL A 138 7.79 -3.63 10.32
CA VAL A 138 6.49 -3.35 9.70
C VAL A 138 6.45 -4.06 8.36
N PHE A 139 5.36 -4.75 8.09
CA PHE A 139 5.12 -5.45 6.83
C PHE A 139 3.77 -5.05 6.27
N GLU A 140 3.64 -5.14 4.95
CA GLU A 140 2.35 -5.10 4.27
C GLU A 140 1.99 -6.50 3.79
N SER A 141 0.70 -6.77 3.62
CA SER A 141 0.21 -8.03 3.09
C SER A 141 -1.03 -7.82 2.24
N VAL A 142 -1.15 -8.66 1.20
CA VAL A 142 -2.31 -8.70 0.31
C VAL A 142 -2.80 -10.14 0.16
N PRO A 143 -4.11 -10.35 -0.08
CA PRO A 143 -4.63 -11.68 -0.38
C PRO A 143 -3.85 -12.37 -1.50
N ALA A 144 -3.66 -13.68 -1.38
CA ALA A 144 -3.01 -14.50 -2.39
C ALA A 144 -4.06 -15.26 -3.22
N ASP A 145 -3.80 -15.43 -4.52
CA ASP A 145 -4.54 -16.37 -5.36
C ASP A 145 -4.16 -17.83 -5.07
N GLN A 146 -4.79 -18.77 -5.78
CA GLN A 146 -4.53 -20.21 -5.61
C GLN A 146 -3.07 -20.57 -5.95
N GLU A 147 -2.44 -19.82 -6.85
CA GLU A 147 -1.04 -19.98 -7.22
C GLU A 147 -0.07 -19.31 -6.23
N GLY A 148 -0.57 -18.54 -5.26
CA GLY A 148 0.25 -17.81 -4.29
C GLY A 148 0.78 -16.48 -4.76
N ARG A 149 0.19 -15.92 -5.82
CA ARG A 149 0.51 -14.57 -6.31
C ARG A 149 -0.38 -13.54 -5.61
N PRO A 150 0.11 -12.31 -5.41
CA PRO A 150 -0.68 -11.25 -4.81
C PRO A 150 -1.88 -10.91 -5.71
N GLN A 151 -3.09 -10.91 -5.14
CA GLN A 151 -4.27 -10.37 -5.78
C GLN A 151 -4.24 -8.84 -5.69
N ARG A 152 -4.18 -8.19 -6.85
CA ARG A 152 -4.10 -6.73 -6.97
C ARG A 152 -5.20 -6.25 -7.91
N GLU A 153 -6.22 -5.65 -7.34
CA GLU A 153 -7.26 -4.93 -8.07
C GLU A 153 -7.10 -3.42 -7.79
N PRO A 154 -7.61 -2.53 -8.65
CA PRO A 154 -7.47 -1.07 -8.50
C PRO A 154 -7.83 -0.51 -7.13
N THR A 155 -8.81 -1.11 -6.46
CA THR A 155 -9.29 -0.69 -5.15
C THR A 155 -8.83 -1.61 -4.01
N SER A 156 -7.98 -2.59 -4.30
CA SER A 156 -7.39 -3.48 -3.29
C SER A 156 -6.47 -2.69 -2.39
N LYS A 157 -6.71 -2.78 -1.08
CA LYS A 157 -5.86 -2.20 -0.05
C LYS A 157 -4.83 -3.22 0.42
N ALA A 158 -3.66 -2.75 0.82
CA ALA A 158 -2.70 -3.56 1.56
C ALA A 158 -2.99 -3.51 3.06
N ALA A 159 -2.98 -4.68 3.71
CA ALA A 159 -3.08 -4.79 5.15
C ALA A 159 -1.69 -4.58 5.79
N LEU A 160 -1.59 -3.65 6.74
CA LEU A 160 -0.38 -3.43 7.53
C LEU A 160 -0.37 -4.34 8.76
N GLY A 161 0.81 -4.84 9.11
CA GLY A 161 1.05 -5.58 10.34
C GLY A 161 2.45 -5.32 10.89
N THR A 162 2.69 -5.76 12.12
CA THR A 162 3.97 -5.57 12.81
C THR A 162 4.47 -6.82 13.52
N VAL A 163 5.77 -6.98 13.57
CA VAL A 163 6.46 -8.01 14.36
C VAL A 163 7.47 -7.34 15.29
N PHE A 164 7.33 -7.59 16.58
CA PHE A 164 8.25 -7.08 17.60
C PHE A 164 9.31 -8.12 17.90
N TYR A 165 10.54 -7.66 18.08
CA TYR A 165 11.70 -8.47 18.39
C TYR A 165 12.41 -7.97 19.64
N THR A 166 13.05 -8.89 20.35
CA THR A 166 14.00 -8.58 21.41
C THR A 166 15.36 -9.19 21.10
N ARG A 167 16.42 -8.43 21.37
CA ARG A 167 17.79 -8.87 21.20
C ARG A 167 18.06 -10.03 22.16
N VAL A 168 18.51 -11.14 21.62
CA VAL A 168 18.91 -12.32 22.41
C VAL A 168 20.20 -11.97 23.14
N ALA A 169 20.19 -12.07 24.47
CA ALA A 169 21.38 -11.85 25.29
C ALA A 169 22.46 -12.87 24.93
N GLU A 170 23.73 -12.44 24.96
CA GLU A 170 24.87 -13.36 24.86
C GLU A 170 24.83 -14.32 26.05
N SER A 171 24.44 -15.56 25.82
CA SER A 171 24.36 -16.55 26.89
C SER A 171 25.77 -16.90 27.35
N ALA A 172 26.07 -16.72 28.64
CA ALA A 172 27.37 -16.99 29.26
C ALA A 172 27.69 -18.50 29.40
N GLY A 173 26.95 -19.39 28.74
CA GLY A 173 27.09 -20.84 28.90
C GLY A 173 26.86 -21.62 27.61
N ASN A 174 27.86 -22.42 27.25
CA ASN A 174 27.82 -23.57 26.32
C ASN A 174 27.29 -23.35 24.89
N SER A 175 27.13 -22.10 24.45
CA SER A 175 26.85 -21.78 23.05
C SER A 175 28.18 -21.66 22.31
N LYS A 176 28.27 -22.23 21.10
CA LYS A 176 29.41 -22.05 20.18
C LYS A 176 29.81 -20.56 20.18
N PRO A 177 31.10 -20.20 20.33
CA PRO A 177 31.50 -18.79 20.42
C PRO A 177 30.92 -18.03 19.22
N ARG A 178 30.07 -17.04 19.52
CA ARG A 178 29.53 -16.14 18.49
C ARG A 178 30.67 -15.36 17.90
N THR A 179 30.55 -15.05 16.62
CA THR A 179 31.43 -14.08 16.00
C THR A 179 31.20 -12.75 16.72
N PRO A 180 32.23 -12.05 17.22
CA PRO A 180 32.06 -10.75 17.86
C PRO A 180 31.27 -9.81 16.94
N GLY A 181 30.17 -9.23 17.44
CA GLY A 181 29.29 -8.36 16.67
C GLY A 181 28.11 -9.04 15.98
N GLU A 182 27.97 -10.36 16.07
CA GLU A 182 26.81 -11.08 15.52
C GLU A 182 25.60 -10.88 16.45
N GLU A 183 24.63 -10.06 16.03
CA GLU A 183 23.38 -9.82 16.76
C GLU A 183 22.34 -10.91 16.49
N GLN A 184 21.45 -11.20 17.44
CA GLN A 184 20.30 -12.07 17.20
C GLN A 184 19.04 -11.45 17.77
N TRP A 185 17.94 -11.63 17.07
CA TRP A 185 16.68 -10.97 17.35
C TRP A 185 15.56 -12.00 17.38
N GLN A 186 14.94 -12.20 18.54
CA GLN A 186 13.87 -13.17 18.74
C GLN A 186 12.51 -12.49 18.67
N VAL A 187 11.55 -13.10 17.96
CA VAL A 187 10.17 -12.59 17.91
C VAL A 187 9.51 -12.65 19.29
N THR A 188 8.95 -11.53 19.75
CA THR A 188 8.25 -11.41 21.04
C THR A 188 6.76 -11.16 20.89
N SER A 189 6.34 -10.37 19.91
CA SER A 189 4.93 -10.09 19.63
C SER A 189 4.69 -9.99 18.13
N PHE A 190 3.46 -10.27 17.71
CA PHE A 190 3.04 -10.25 16.32
C PHE A 190 1.61 -9.74 16.21
N GLN A 191 1.45 -8.64 15.50
CA GLN A 191 0.18 -8.03 15.20
C GLN A 191 -0.08 -8.24 13.69
N PRO A 192 -0.91 -9.23 13.31
CA PRO A 192 -1.15 -9.57 11.91
C PRO A 192 -1.85 -8.46 11.12
N TYR A 193 -2.54 -7.58 11.83
CA TYR A 193 -3.38 -6.54 11.26
C TYR A 193 -3.40 -5.31 12.17
N VAL A 194 -3.11 -4.16 11.60
CA VAL A 194 -3.23 -2.83 12.19
C VAL A 194 -4.29 -2.03 11.44
N ASP A 195 -4.17 -2.00 10.11
CA ASP A 195 -5.03 -1.20 9.23
C ASP A 195 -4.98 -1.76 7.79
N ALA A 196 -5.89 -1.32 6.92
CA ALA A 196 -5.86 -1.58 5.50
C ALA A 196 -5.82 -0.25 4.71
N ILE A 197 -4.71 0.01 4.02
CA ILE A 197 -4.44 1.28 3.32
C ILE A 197 -3.97 1.10 1.89
N GLY A 198 -3.90 2.23 1.19
CA GLY A 198 -3.41 2.33 -0.17
C GLY A 198 -4.33 1.69 -1.20
N TYR A 199 -3.77 1.45 -2.38
CA TYR A 199 -4.47 1.08 -3.61
C TYR A 199 -3.61 0.08 -4.40
N ASP A 200 -4.21 -0.62 -5.37
CA ASP A 200 -3.50 -1.60 -6.21
C ASP A 200 -2.74 -2.69 -5.44
N GLY A 201 -3.18 -2.98 -4.20
CA GLY A 201 -2.52 -3.93 -3.30
C GLY A 201 -1.14 -3.47 -2.81
N SER A 202 -0.95 -2.16 -2.64
CA SER A 202 0.24 -1.55 -2.06
C SER A 202 -0.15 -0.50 -1.03
N ALA A 203 0.57 -0.46 0.09
CA ALA A 203 0.41 0.61 1.09
C ALA A 203 0.97 1.96 0.60
N GLY A 204 1.76 1.96 -0.48
CA GLY A 204 2.45 3.14 -1.01
C GLY A 204 3.89 3.26 -0.53
N ASP A 205 4.49 4.44 -0.68
CA ASP A 205 5.85 4.73 -0.25
C ASP A 205 5.92 5.00 1.25
N SER A 206 6.88 4.41 1.95
CA SER A 206 7.03 4.53 3.40
C SER A 206 8.19 5.42 3.81
N GLN A 207 8.04 6.13 4.94
CA GLN A 207 9.11 6.90 5.58
C GLN A 207 9.01 6.83 7.11
N VAL A 208 10.15 6.77 7.79
CA VAL A 208 10.26 6.69 9.25
C VAL A 208 10.89 7.95 9.83
N TYR A 209 10.24 8.53 10.84
CA TYR A 209 10.71 9.71 11.55
C TYR A 209 10.82 9.45 13.04
N LYS A 210 12.00 9.68 13.63
CA LYS A 210 12.19 9.58 15.07
C LYS A 210 11.65 10.85 15.76
N LEU A 211 10.63 10.68 16.61
CA LEU A 211 10.00 11.78 17.35
C LEU A 211 10.58 11.91 18.76
N ALA A 212 10.85 10.77 19.40
CA ALA A 212 11.43 10.65 20.74
C ALA A 212 12.24 9.34 20.85
N PRO A 213 12.93 9.03 21.97
CA PRO A 213 13.77 7.82 22.09
C PRO A 213 13.12 6.52 21.63
N GLU A 214 11.84 6.31 21.95
CA GLU A 214 11.07 5.09 21.60
C GLU A 214 9.76 5.40 20.86
N ARG A 215 9.65 6.59 20.26
CA ARG A 215 8.45 7.02 19.55
C ARG A 215 8.81 7.46 18.15
N TYR A 216 8.18 6.84 17.17
CA TYR A 216 8.42 7.08 15.75
C TYR A 216 7.10 7.39 15.03
N LEU A 217 7.16 8.24 14.02
CA LEU A 217 6.09 8.40 13.03
C LEU A 217 6.49 7.62 11.78
N LEU A 218 5.69 6.61 11.43
CA LEU A 218 5.80 5.91 10.16
C LEU A 218 4.71 6.44 9.23
N THR A 219 5.09 7.02 8.09
CA THR A 219 4.14 7.51 7.09
C THR A 219 4.10 6.61 5.88
N PHE A 220 2.93 6.47 5.29
CA PHE A 220 2.69 5.85 3.99
C PHE A 220 2.00 6.84 3.06
N GLU A 221 2.58 7.07 1.88
CA GLU A 221 1.99 7.85 0.79
C GLU A 221 1.52 6.91 -0.32
N SER A 222 0.21 6.81 -0.50
CA SER A 222 -0.41 6.02 -1.57
C SER A 222 -1.02 6.91 -2.64
N GLU A 223 -0.85 6.57 -3.92
CA GLU A 223 -1.45 7.25 -5.06
C GLU A 223 -2.47 6.33 -5.76
N SER A 224 -3.51 6.92 -6.34
CA SER A 224 -4.41 6.22 -7.24
C SER A 224 -4.96 7.17 -8.30
N CYS A 225 -5.17 6.64 -9.51
CA CYS A 225 -5.72 7.37 -10.65
C CYS A 225 -6.95 6.67 -11.20
N TRP A 226 -8.03 7.44 -11.41
CA TRP A 226 -9.27 6.96 -12.02
C TRP A 226 -9.81 7.98 -13.02
N LYS A 227 -10.05 7.53 -14.26
CA LYS A 227 -10.61 8.35 -15.36
C LYS A 227 -9.90 9.70 -15.57
N GLY A 228 -8.58 9.73 -15.39
CA GLY A 228 -7.78 10.94 -15.56
C GLY A 228 -7.75 11.88 -14.34
N THR A 229 -8.40 11.50 -13.24
CA THR A 229 -8.25 12.15 -11.94
C THR A 229 -7.37 11.29 -11.05
N CYS A 230 -6.27 11.85 -10.57
CA CYS A 230 -5.33 11.21 -9.66
C CYS A 230 -5.34 11.93 -8.32
N GLY A 231 -5.07 11.21 -7.24
CA GLY A 231 -4.62 11.85 -6.02
C GLY A 231 -3.81 10.91 -5.15
N SER A 232 -3.23 11.52 -4.11
CA SER A 232 -2.44 10.81 -3.12
C SER A 232 -2.92 11.12 -1.71
N TRP A 233 -2.72 10.15 -0.83
CA TRP A 233 -3.14 10.17 0.57
C TRP A 233 -1.97 9.81 1.46
N LEU A 234 -1.87 10.52 2.58
CA LEU A 234 -0.92 10.29 3.64
C LEU A 234 -1.63 9.55 4.79
N ASN A 235 -1.10 8.40 5.19
CA ASN A 235 -1.44 7.74 6.45
C ASN A 235 -0.19 7.73 7.34
N GLY A 236 -0.28 8.33 8.52
CA GLY A 236 0.78 8.35 9.52
C GLY A 236 0.40 7.50 10.73
N TYR A 237 1.33 6.68 11.18
CA TYR A 237 1.18 5.77 12.31
C TYR A 237 2.23 6.08 13.38
N LEU A 238 1.81 6.13 14.64
CA LEU A 238 2.74 6.15 15.76
C LEU A 238 3.19 4.73 16.06
N LEU A 239 4.50 4.54 16.00
CA LEU A 239 5.18 3.31 16.38
C LEU A 239 5.84 3.53 17.74
N GLN A 240 5.48 2.67 18.69
CA GLN A 240 5.96 2.63 20.07
C GLN A 240 6.18 1.17 20.49
N PRO A 241 6.81 0.90 21.66
CA PRO A 241 7.05 -0.47 22.13
C PRO A 241 5.77 -1.30 22.34
N ASP A 242 4.64 -0.64 22.56
CA ASP A 242 3.33 -1.26 22.82
C ASP A 242 2.52 -1.54 21.53
N GLY A 243 2.85 -0.89 20.41
CA GLY A 243 2.09 -1.10 19.18
C GLY A 243 2.36 -0.08 18.06
N LEU A 244 1.65 -0.32 16.96
CA LEU A 244 1.49 0.63 15.86
C LEU A 244 0.03 1.08 15.83
N ALA A 245 -0.21 2.38 15.83
CA ALA A 245 -1.56 2.96 15.80
C ALA A 245 -1.66 4.10 14.80
N LEU A 246 -2.79 4.20 14.10
CA LEU A 246 -3.07 5.31 13.20
C LEU A 246 -3.10 6.62 13.99
N ALA A 247 -2.39 7.64 13.48
CA ALA A 247 -2.23 8.92 14.15
C ALA A 247 -2.50 10.12 13.25
N LEU A 248 -2.32 10.00 11.93
CA LEU A 248 -2.52 11.09 10.98
C LEU A 248 -3.14 10.54 9.69
N GLN A 249 -4.14 11.24 9.16
CA GLN A 249 -4.65 11.00 7.81
C GLN A 249 -4.86 12.34 7.11
N SER A 250 -4.39 12.45 5.87
CA SER A 250 -4.60 13.65 5.07
C SER A 250 -4.59 13.32 3.58
N ARG A 251 -5.40 14.04 2.79
CA ARG A 251 -5.16 14.12 1.35
C ARG A 251 -3.86 14.90 1.13
N LEU A 252 -3.00 14.39 0.25
CA LEU A 252 -1.69 14.96 0.02
C LEU A 252 -1.59 15.57 -1.37
N ALA A 253 -2.16 14.94 -2.40
CA ALA A 253 -2.20 15.53 -3.73
C ALA A 253 -3.51 15.23 -4.47
N GLY A 254 -3.81 16.06 -5.47
CA GLY A 254 -4.91 15.88 -6.39
C GLY A 254 -4.59 16.52 -7.74
N ASN A 255 -4.91 15.82 -8.82
CA ASN A 255 -4.72 16.28 -10.19
C ASN A 255 -5.83 15.73 -11.10
N ASN A 256 -6.47 16.59 -11.88
CA ASN A 256 -7.46 16.15 -12.88
C ASN A 256 -7.22 16.73 -14.28
N ARG A 257 -5.96 17.05 -14.61
CA ARG A 257 -5.57 17.62 -15.91
C ARG A 257 -6.01 16.75 -17.08
N THR A 258 -5.93 15.44 -16.93
CA THR A 258 -6.25 14.48 -17.99
C THR A 258 -7.71 14.01 -17.94
N ALA A 259 -8.46 14.33 -16.88
CA ALA A 259 -9.89 14.02 -16.78
C ALA A 259 -10.74 14.90 -17.71
N TYR A 260 -10.35 16.18 -17.87
CA TYR A 260 -11.10 17.14 -18.67
C TYR A 260 -10.19 17.89 -19.67
N PRO A 261 -10.56 17.96 -20.96
CA PRO A 261 -9.74 18.59 -22.00
C PRO A 261 -9.39 20.07 -21.76
N ASP A 262 -10.19 20.80 -20.98
CA ASP A 262 -9.99 22.22 -20.69
C ASP A 262 -9.04 22.48 -19.51
N CYS A 263 -8.76 21.47 -18.67
CA CYS A 263 -7.98 21.66 -17.44
C CYS A 263 -6.52 22.02 -17.68
N ASP A 264 -5.88 21.46 -18.71
CA ASP A 264 -4.50 21.86 -19.06
C ASP A 264 -4.40 23.34 -19.40
N ALA A 265 -5.35 23.88 -20.14
CA ALA A 265 -5.38 25.30 -20.49
C ALA A 265 -5.71 26.19 -19.28
N ARG A 266 -6.61 25.76 -18.39
CA ARG A 266 -7.00 26.50 -17.17
C ARG A 266 -5.87 26.54 -16.14
N LEU A 267 -5.05 25.49 -16.06
CA LEU A 267 -3.95 25.35 -15.11
C LEU A 267 -2.57 25.67 -15.72
N ALA A 268 -2.50 26.05 -17.00
CA ALA A 268 -1.25 26.46 -17.62
C ALA A 268 -0.67 27.70 -16.91
N PRO A 269 0.66 27.81 -16.75
CA PRO A 269 1.30 29.00 -16.21
C PRO A 269 0.89 30.23 -17.03
N GLN A 270 0.58 31.36 -16.37
CA GLN A 270 0.39 32.58 -17.14
C GLN A 270 1.75 32.98 -17.66
N ARG A 271 1.90 33.02 -18.99
CA ARG A 271 3.01 33.75 -19.58
C ARG A 271 2.85 35.19 -19.14
N SER A 272 3.73 35.66 -18.27
CA SER A 272 3.94 37.08 -18.00
C SER A 272 4.41 37.73 -19.29
N GLY A 273 3.48 37.97 -20.23
CA GLY A 273 3.74 38.83 -21.36
C GLY A 273 4.03 40.24 -20.83
N PRO A 274 4.91 41.01 -21.46
CA PRO A 274 5.09 42.41 -21.09
C PRO A 274 3.71 43.08 -21.10
N ARG A 275 3.39 43.76 -20.00
CA ARG A 275 2.15 44.52 -19.80
C ARG A 275 2.02 45.52 -20.95
N GLN A 276 1.34 45.13 -22.04
CA GLN A 276 1.13 46.03 -23.16
C GLN A 276 0.29 47.21 -22.67
N PRO A 277 0.70 48.47 -22.92
CA PRO A 277 -0.11 49.61 -22.57
C PRO A 277 -1.43 49.52 -23.34
N ARG A 278 -2.55 49.76 -22.64
CA ARG A 278 -3.89 49.82 -23.23
C ARG A 278 -3.92 50.87 -24.33
N ARG A 279 -3.69 50.47 -25.59
CA ARG A 279 -4.14 51.25 -26.74
C ARG A 279 -5.65 51.10 -26.82
N ARG A 280 -6.39 52.20 -26.64
CA ARG A 280 -7.78 52.30 -27.08
C ARG A 280 -7.81 52.00 -28.57
N VAL A 281 -8.26 50.80 -28.93
CA VAL A 281 -8.68 50.51 -30.29
C VAL A 281 -10.15 50.89 -30.36
N VAL A 282 -10.44 51.97 -31.08
CA VAL A 282 -11.79 52.28 -31.57
C VAL A 282 -12.05 51.31 -32.72
N ILE A 283 -13.01 50.40 -32.55
CA ILE A 283 -13.42 49.46 -33.59
C ILE A 283 -14.54 50.12 -34.42
N PRO A 284 -14.37 50.34 -35.74
CA PRO A 284 -15.51 50.62 -36.60
C PRO A 284 -16.27 49.31 -36.88
N ALA A 285 -17.58 49.38 -36.75
CA ALA A 285 -18.49 48.28 -37.03
C ALA A 285 -18.48 47.92 -38.53
N GLN A 286 -18.22 46.66 -38.88
CA GLN A 286 -18.85 45.97 -40.02
C GLN A 286 -18.53 44.47 -40.02
N ALA A 287 -19.47 43.73 -40.61
CA ALA A 287 -19.81 42.34 -40.35
C ALA A 287 -18.81 41.32 -40.90
N GLY A 288 -18.64 40.22 -40.16
CA GLY A 288 -17.93 39.02 -40.58
C GLY A 288 -18.32 37.88 -39.66
N VAL A 289 -19.14 36.97 -40.18
CA VAL A 289 -19.75 35.85 -39.48
C VAL A 289 -18.67 34.88 -39.01
N ALA A 290 -18.28 34.95 -37.73
CA ALA A 290 -17.46 33.94 -37.08
C ALA A 290 -18.31 33.27 -36.01
N SER A 291 -18.71 32.03 -36.32
CA SER A 291 -19.15 30.96 -35.42
C SER A 291 -19.23 31.37 -33.94
N ALA A 292 -20.42 31.78 -33.52
CA ALA A 292 -20.82 31.82 -32.12
C ALA A 292 -20.94 30.37 -31.61
N ALA A 293 -19.80 29.75 -31.29
CA ALA A 293 -19.72 28.47 -30.62
C ALA A 293 -18.59 28.49 -29.58
N ALA A 294 -18.56 29.52 -28.73
CA ALA A 294 -17.62 29.58 -27.61
C ALA A 294 -18.12 30.49 -26.49
N SER A 295 -19.39 30.38 -26.11
CA SER A 295 -19.89 31.02 -24.89
C SER A 295 -21.09 30.26 -24.34
N ALA A 296 -20.97 29.90 -23.06
CA ALA A 296 -22.02 29.40 -22.17
C ALA A 296 -22.39 27.91 -22.28
N ALA A 297 -21.43 27.05 -21.95
CA ALA A 297 -21.74 25.99 -20.99
C ALA A 297 -20.91 26.30 -19.74
N VAL A 298 -21.57 26.60 -18.63
CA VAL A 298 -20.96 26.53 -17.30
C VAL A 298 -20.56 25.06 -17.14
N GLN A 299 -19.30 24.74 -17.40
CA GLN A 299 -18.78 23.41 -17.15
C GLN A 299 -18.64 23.28 -15.63
N GLY A 300 -19.53 22.49 -15.03
CA GLY A 300 -19.69 22.33 -13.59
C GLY A 300 -18.56 21.54 -12.89
N HIS A 301 -17.32 21.63 -13.39
CA HIS A 301 -16.15 20.97 -12.81
C HIS A 301 -15.01 21.95 -12.51
N SER A 302 -14.35 21.71 -11.38
CA SER A 302 -13.11 22.39 -11.00
C SER A 302 -11.92 21.68 -11.60
N CYS A 303 -10.94 22.43 -12.08
CA CYS A 303 -9.63 21.91 -12.48
C CYS A 303 -8.64 22.16 -11.35
N PHE A 304 -7.83 21.16 -11.01
CA PHE A 304 -6.85 21.26 -9.93
C PHE A 304 -5.59 20.46 -10.20
N ASP A 305 -4.48 20.99 -9.69
CA ASP A 305 -3.17 20.34 -9.64
C ASP A 305 -2.50 20.86 -8.37
N VAL A 306 -2.72 20.14 -7.27
CA VAL A 306 -2.29 20.51 -5.92
C VAL A 306 -1.47 19.37 -5.35
N ARG A 307 -0.33 19.70 -4.74
CA ARG A 307 0.58 18.75 -4.11
C ARG A 307 1.01 19.27 -2.74
N GLY A 308 0.99 18.38 -1.77
CA GLY A 308 1.48 18.59 -0.42
C GLY A 308 2.83 17.91 -0.23
N GLU A 309 3.71 18.54 0.55
CA GLU A 309 4.97 17.95 1.00
C GLU A 309 4.97 17.86 2.52
N VAL A 310 5.27 16.67 3.04
CA VAL A 310 5.30 16.39 4.48
C VAL A 310 6.65 16.77 5.06
N HIS A 311 6.62 17.52 6.17
CA HIS A 311 7.80 17.99 6.88
C HIS A 311 7.59 17.78 8.38
N PRO A 312 8.15 16.71 8.97
CA PRO A 312 8.16 16.53 10.41
C PRO A 312 9.09 17.55 11.06
N ILE A 313 8.63 18.09 12.18
CA ILE A 313 9.29 19.09 13.00
C ILE A 313 9.55 18.44 14.35
N SER A 314 10.73 17.83 14.50
CA SER A 314 11.16 17.31 15.79
C SER A 314 11.60 18.47 16.69
N ARG A 315 11.02 18.56 17.89
CA ARG A 315 11.54 19.41 18.96
C ARG A 315 12.25 18.50 19.94
N GLU A 316 13.50 18.84 20.26
CA GLU A 316 14.23 18.15 21.31
C GLU A 316 13.36 18.13 22.59
N ALA A 317 12.83 16.94 22.91
CA ALA A 317 12.23 16.55 24.18
C ALA A 317 10.72 16.75 24.49
N ALA A 318 9.79 17.07 23.57
CA ALA A 318 8.36 17.11 24.01
C ALA A 318 7.27 16.74 23.00
N SER A 319 7.35 17.11 21.73
CA SER A 319 6.38 16.70 20.71
C SER A 319 6.96 16.98 19.33
N ALA A 320 6.83 16.02 18.42
CA ALA A 320 7.06 16.30 17.01
C ALA A 320 5.77 16.91 16.46
N ASP A 321 5.85 18.13 15.96
CA ASP A 321 4.79 18.68 15.11
C ASP A 321 5.01 18.11 13.68
N VAL A 322 3.97 18.00 12.86
CA VAL A 322 4.09 17.68 11.44
C VAL A 322 3.53 18.85 10.65
N SER A 323 4.27 19.36 9.69
CA SER A 323 3.75 20.37 8.76
C SER A 323 3.57 19.77 7.37
N ILE A 324 2.44 20.07 6.72
CA ILE A 324 2.22 19.73 5.32
C ILE A 324 2.12 21.02 4.53
N ARG A 325 3.02 21.18 3.55
CA ARG A 325 3.09 22.39 2.72
C ARG A 325 2.47 22.11 1.36
N PHE A 326 1.34 22.76 1.09
CA PHE A 326 0.61 22.63 -0.15
C PHE A 326 1.00 23.71 -1.14
N LYS A 327 1.19 23.30 -2.39
CA LYS A 327 1.45 24.17 -3.52
C LYS A 327 0.70 23.66 -4.75
N GLY A 328 0.18 24.57 -5.56
CA GLY A 328 -0.56 24.18 -6.74
C GLY A 328 -1.45 25.24 -7.33
N LEU A 329 -2.40 24.80 -8.13
CA LEU A 329 -3.37 25.65 -8.80
C LEU A 329 -4.76 25.00 -8.73
N VAL A 330 -5.78 25.82 -8.52
CA VAL A 330 -7.19 25.45 -8.66
C VAL A 330 -7.86 26.45 -9.58
N SER A 331 -8.81 25.98 -10.39
CA SER A 331 -9.63 26.81 -11.26
C SER A 331 -11.06 26.30 -11.23
N ASN A 332 -12.02 27.10 -10.74
CA ASN A 332 -13.44 26.72 -10.71
C ASN A 332 -14.17 27.11 -12.00
N ALA A 333 -13.67 28.09 -12.72
CA ALA A 333 -14.18 28.49 -14.03
C ALA A 333 -13.06 28.96 -14.95
N ARG A 334 -13.37 29.06 -16.25
CA ARG A 334 -12.44 29.62 -17.24
C ARG A 334 -12.04 31.05 -16.84
N GLY A 335 -10.74 31.30 -16.73
CA GLY A 335 -10.21 32.60 -16.34
C GLY A 335 -10.17 32.86 -14.84
N ASP A 336 -10.79 31.99 -14.02
CA ASP A 336 -10.64 31.97 -12.57
C ASP A 336 -9.59 30.93 -12.20
N ARG A 337 -8.40 31.38 -11.81
CA ARG A 337 -7.28 30.54 -11.42
C ARG A 337 -6.68 31.08 -10.13
N GLN A 338 -6.70 30.25 -9.10
CA GLN A 338 -6.23 30.57 -7.77
C GLN A 338 -4.96 29.75 -7.48
N PRO A 339 -3.85 30.39 -7.09
CA PRO A 339 -2.71 29.66 -6.55
C PRO A 339 -3.04 29.09 -5.19
N VAL A 340 -2.61 27.84 -4.97
CA VAL A 340 -2.56 27.24 -3.64
C VAL A 340 -1.15 27.42 -3.11
N GLN A 341 -1.03 28.08 -1.97
CA GLN A 341 0.21 28.17 -1.20
C GLN A 341 -0.18 28.22 0.28
N GLU A 342 -0.38 27.04 0.86
CA GLU A 342 -0.90 26.89 2.21
C GLU A 342 -0.01 25.94 3.02
N THR A 343 0.00 26.10 4.33
CA THR A 343 0.69 25.19 5.23
C THR A 343 -0.27 24.80 6.34
N GLN A 344 -0.42 23.50 6.55
CA GLN A 344 -1.15 22.96 7.69
C GLN A 344 -0.14 22.46 8.72
N LEU A 345 -0.35 22.83 9.98
CA LEU A 345 0.47 22.35 11.09
C LEU A 345 -0.37 21.41 11.95
N PHE A 346 0.17 20.24 12.20
CA PHE A 346 -0.41 19.22 13.04
C PHE A 346 0.43 19.03 14.30
N ARG A 347 -0.23 18.91 15.45
CA ARG A 347 0.42 18.61 16.72
C ARG A 347 -0.07 17.28 17.25
N LEU A 348 0.87 16.49 17.74
CA LEU A 348 0.56 15.24 18.43
C LEU A 348 -0.05 15.52 19.80
N ASN A 349 -1.32 15.16 19.97
CA ASN A 349 -2.09 15.20 21.22
C ASN A 349 -2.71 13.81 21.45
N ASP A 350 -2.47 13.19 22.61
CA ASP A 350 -3.07 11.90 23.01
C ASP A 350 -3.00 10.79 21.95
N GLY A 351 -1.88 10.72 21.21
CA GLY A 351 -1.65 9.69 20.19
C GLY A 351 -2.21 10.02 18.80
N LEU A 352 -2.85 11.18 18.63
CA LEU A 352 -3.40 11.64 17.35
C LEU A 352 -2.79 13.00 16.97
N TYR A 353 -2.61 13.21 15.67
CA TYR A 353 -2.19 14.49 15.13
C TYR A 353 -3.42 15.34 14.83
N GLU A 354 -3.58 16.42 15.61
CA GLU A 354 -4.64 17.39 15.42
C GLU A 354 -4.10 18.61 14.68
N GLN A 355 -4.88 19.13 13.72
CA GLN A 355 -4.52 20.36 13.04
C GLN A 355 -4.64 21.54 14.01
N VAL A 356 -3.55 22.25 14.24
CA VAL A 356 -3.46 23.41 15.15
C VAL A 356 -3.25 24.74 14.42
N ASP A 357 -2.86 24.71 13.14
CA ASP A 357 -2.72 25.90 12.30
C ASP A 357 -2.95 25.55 10.81
N GLY A 358 -3.28 26.56 10.00
CA GLY A 358 -3.62 26.43 8.58
C GLY A 358 -5.13 26.35 8.29
N GLY A 359 -5.50 26.54 7.02
CA GLY A 359 -6.89 26.43 6.54
C GLY A 359 -7.35 24.97 6.33
N PRO A 360 -8.58 24.76 5.81
CA PRO A 360 -9.04 23.45 5.36
C PRO A 360 -8.09 22.83 4.33
N ASN A 361 -8.09 21.50 4.21
CA ASN A 361 -7.19 20.83 3.26
C ASN A 361 -7.48 21.31 1.82
N PRO A 362 -6.50 21.91 1.12
CA PRO A 362 -6.72 22.54 -0.18
C PRO A 362 -6.77 21.54 -1.34
N VAL A 363 -6.54 20.24 -1.08
CA VAL A 363 -6.75 19.17 -2.06
C VAL A 363 -8.26 18.88 -2.14
N PRO A 364 -8.90 19.09 -3.31
CA PRO A 364 -10.33 18.85 -3.47
C PRO A 364 -10.72 17.41 -3.17
N GLU A 365 -11.97 17.22 -2.75
CA GLU A 365 -12.62 15.91 -2.80
C GLU A 365 -13.00 15.62 -4.22
N PHE A 366 -12.67 14.42 -4.70
CA PHE A 366 -12.82 14.11 -6.10
C PHE A 366 -13.05 12.66 -6.34
#